data_AF-A0A0G0ZGB2-F1
#
_entry.id   AF-A0A0G0ZGB2-F1
#
_cell.length_a   1.000
_cell.length_b   1.000
_cell.length_c   1.000
_cell.angle_alpha   90.00
_cell.angle_beta   90.00
_cell.angle_gamma   90.00
#
_symmetry.space_group_name_H-M   'P 1'
#
loop_
_entity.id
_entity.type
_entity.pdbx_description
1 polymer ?
#
loop_
_entity_poly.entity_id
_entity_poly.type
_entity_poly.pdbx_seq_one_letter_code
_entity_poly.pdbx_strand_id
1 'polypeptide(L)'
;MEKINIIILSITCFFFSLLVISALIIGRAVKNQCHEAIKLNSGDCVSALIKVLNDDSNSFRERNSAVWAMGQLGDRKALSYLRQYYSGNIPKRESLDKGLSQYELKKAINLASGGINITSIFWRNSFFLKTTER
;
A
#
# COMPACT_ATOMS: atom_id res chain seq x y z
N MET A 1 26.64 29.04 -19.02
CA MET A 1 25.69 29.02 -17.89
C MET A 1 24.31 28.52 -18.33
N GLU A 2 23.72 29.07 -19.38
CA GLU A 2 22.38 28.67 -19.88
C GLU A 2 22.25 27.17 -20.24
N LYS A 3 23.20 26.61 -21.01
CA LYS A 3 23.20 25.17 -21.36
C LYS A 3 23.28 24.25 -20.13
N ILE A 4 24.01 24.65 -19.10
CA ILE A 4 24.15 23.88 -17.84
C ILE A 4 22.81 23.87 -17.10
N ASN A 5 22.13 25.02 -17.03
CA ASN A 5 20.81 25.11 -16.39
C ASN A 5 19.74 24.28 -17.10
N ILE A 6 19.76 24.24 -18.45
CA ILE A 6 18.85 23.40 -19.24
C ILE A 6 19.10 21.91 -18.94
N ILE A 7 20.36 21.48 -18.91
CA ILE A 7 20.72 20.08 -18.60
C ILE A 7 20.25 19.71 -17.19
N ILE A 8 20.51 20.56 -16.19
CA ILE A 8 20.07 20.32 -14.82
C ILE A 8 18.55 20.17 -14.78
N LEU A 9 17.81 21.10 -15.38
CA LEU A 9 16.34 21.07 -15.42
C LEU A 9 15.80 19.79 -16.08
N SER A 10 16.39 19.36 -17.20
CA SER A 10 16.01 18.13 -17.87
C SER A 10 16.22 16.90 -16.97
N ILE A 11 17.34 16.84 -16.25
CA ILE A 11 17.64 15.75 -15.31
C ILE A 11 16.64 15.74 -14.15
N THR A 12 16.33 16.89 -13.55
CA THR A 12 15.34 16.98 -12.47
C THR A 12 13.96 16.56 -12.94
N CYS A 13 13.52 17.02 -14.13
CA CYS A 13 12.25 16.60 -14.71
C CYS A 13 12.18 15.09 -14.97
N PHE A 14 13.28 14.48 -15.40
CA PHE A 14 13.37 13.03 -15.60
C PHE A 14 13.19 12.26 -14.29
N PHE A 15 13.91 12.63 -13.22
CA PHE A 15 13.72 11.97 -11.92
C PHE A 15 12.33 12.20 -11.32
N PHE A 16 11.77 13.39 -11.52
CA PHE A 16 10.40 13.68 -11.08
C PHE A 16 9.37 12.80 -11.83
N SER A 17 9.51 12.64 -13.14
CA SER A 17 8.60 11.78 -13.92
C SER A 17 8.70 10.31 -13.50
N LEU A 18 9.91 9.80 -13.23
CA LEU A 18 10.11 8.45 -12.68
C LEU A 18 9.39 8.27 -11.33
N LEU A 19 9.48 9.26 -10.44
CA LEU A 19 8.79 9.25 -9.16
C LEU A 19 7.26 9.19 -9.37
N VAL A 20 6.70 10.03 -10.23
CA VAL A 20 5.26 10.05 -10.51
C VAL A 20 4.81 8.72 -11.10
N ILE A 21 5.53 8.17 -12.09
CA ILE A 21 5.21 6.89 -12.71
C ILE A 21 5.21 5.78 -11.66
N SER A 22 6.22 5.71 -10.80
CA SER A 22 6.27 4.72 -9.72
C SER A 22 5.09 4.84 -8.76
N ALA A 23 4.69 6.06 -8.41
CA ALA A 23 3.55 6.32 -7.54
C ALA A 23 2.22 5.88 -8.20
N LEU A 24 2.06 6.09 -9.51
CA LEU A 24 0.88 5.64 -10.25
C LEU A 24 0.80 4.10 -10.32
N ILE A 25 1.94 3.41 -10.46
CA ILE A 25 1.99 1.94 -10.41
C ILE A 25 1.54 1.44 -9.03
N ILE A 26 2.02 2.07 -7.95
CA ILE A 26 1.58 1.75 -6.58
C ILE A 26 0.07 1.93 -6.45
N GLY A 27 -0.46 3.08 -6.89
CA GLY A 27 -1.90 3.36 -6.83
C GLY A 27 -2.73 2.33 -7.60
N ARG A 28 -2.28 1.91 -8.80
CA ARG A 28 -2.95 0.85 -9.57
C ARG A 28 -2.90 -0.49 -8.86
N ALA A 29 -1.77 -0.85 -8.26
CA ALA A 29 -1.65 -2.09 -7.50
C ALA A 29 -2.59 -2.11 -6.28
N VAL A 30 -2.67 -1.02 -5.52
CA VAL A 30 -3.61 -0.87 -4.39
C VAL A 30 -5.05 -1.02 -4.88
N LYS A 31 -5.42 -0.36 -5.99
CA LYS A 31 -6.76 -0.49 -6.56
C LYS A 31 -7.09 -1.93 -6.95
N ASN A 32 -6.16 -2.64 -7.57
CA ASN A 32 -6.38 -4.03 -7.94
C ASN A 32 -6.62 -4.90 -6.69
N GLN A 33 -5.83 -4.71 -5.63
CA GLN A 33 -6.04 -5.41 -4.37
C GLN A 33 -7.41 -5.10 -3.74
N CYS A 34 -7.85 -3.83 -3.77
CA CYS A 34 -9.20 -3.47 -3.36
C CYS A 34 -10.26 -4.21 -4.16
N HIS A 35 -10.16 -4.20 -5.49
CA HIS A 35 -11.15 -4.83 -6.37
C HIS A 35 -11.27 -6.33 -6.12
N GLU A 36 -10.14 -7.05 -6.07
CA GLU A 36 -10.15 -8.50 -5.82
C GLU A 36 -10.71 -8.82 -4.43
N ALA A 37 -10.30 -8.07 -3.40
CA ALA A 37 -10.82 -8.26 -2.06
C ALA A 37 -12.35 -8.02 -2.01
N ILE A 38 -12.84 -6.92 -2.59
CA ILE A 38 -14.27 -6.57 -2.59
C ILE A 38 -15.10 -7.63 -3.32
N LYS A 39 -14.61 -8.13 -4.47
CA LYS A 39 -15.28 -9.17 -5.25
C LYS A 39 -15.57 -10.43 -4.44
N LEU A 40 -14.67 -10.78 -3.53
CA LEU A 40 -14.78 -11.98 -2.69
C LEU A 40 -15.52 -11.74 -1.38
N ASN A 41 -15.46 -10.52 -0.85
CA ASN A 41 -15.80 -10.28 0.56
C ASN A 41 -16.91 -9.26 0.81
N SER A 42 -17.29 -8.46 -0.20
CA SER A 42 -18.25 -7.34 -0.11
C SER A 42 -17.89 -6.26 0.94
N GLY A 43 -18.32 -5.02 0.69
CA GLY A 43 -18.07 -3.86 1.56
C GLY A 43 -17.01 -2.91 1.03
N ASP A 44 -16.56 -1.97 1.87
CA ASP A 44 -15.49 -1.03 1.50
C ASP A 44 -14.13 -1.74 1.37
N CYS A 45 -13.19 -1.11 0.66
CA CYS A 45 -11.89 -1.72 0.38
C CYS A 45 -11.15 -2.16 1.65
N VAL A 46 -11.12 -1.33 2.70
CA VAL A 46 -10.37 -1.65 3.92
C VAL A 46 -11.04 -2.82 4.65
N SER A 47 -12.37 -2.81 4.76
CA SER A 47 -13.15 -3.92 5.33
C SER A 47 -12.93 -5.23 4.55
N ALA A 48 -12.87 -5.18 3.24
CA ALA A 48 -12.61 -6.34 2.39
C ALA A 48 -11.17 -6.87 2.56
N LEU A 49 -10.16 -5.99 2.61
CA LEU A 49 -8.76 -6.37 2.84
C LEU A 49 -8.54 -6.96 4.24
N ILE A 50 -9.27 -6.48 5.26
CA ILE A 50 -9.25 -7.08 6.61
C ILE A 50 -9.72 -8.54 6.56
N LYS A 51 -10.77 -8.83 5.79
CA LYS A 51 -11.25 -10.22 5.62
C LYS A 51 -10.22 -11.10 4.92
N VAL A 52 -9.54 -10.58 3.88
CA VAL A 52 -8.42 -11.29 3.23
C VAL A 52 -7.30 -11.60 4.23
N LEU A 53 -6.93 -10.65 5.10
CA LEU A 53 -5.90 -10.86 6.13
C LEU A 53 -6.31 -11.92 7.18
N ASN A 54 -7.58 -11.94 7.58
CA ASN A 54 -8.07 -12.80 8.66
C ASN A 54 -8.43 -14.22 8.22
N ASP A 55 -8.61 -14.44 6.92
CA ASP A 55 -8.90 -15.76 6.37
C ASP A 55 -7.60 -16.58 6.23
N ASP A 56 -7.46 -17.59 7.08
CA ASP A 56 -6.29 -18.47 7.11
C ASP A 56 -6.22 -19.45 5.91
N SER A 57 -7.29 -19.55 5.10
CA SER A 57 -7.22 -20.29 3.84
C SER A 57 -6.46 -19.54 2.74
N ASN A 58 -6.31 -18.22 2.87
CA ASN A 58 -5.49 -17.41 1.98
C ASN A 58 -4.01 -17.67 2.22
N SER A 59 -3.23 -17.68 1.13
CA SER A 59 -1.79 -17.79 1.19
C SER A 59 -1.17 -16.61 1.95
N PHE A 60 0.01 -16.82 2.54
CA PHE A 60 0.76 -15.71 3.15
C PHE A 60 1.07 -14.59 2.15
N ARG A 61 1.18 -14.87 0.85
CA ARG A 61 1.36 -13.85 -0.18
C ARG A 61 0.15 -12.94 -0.32
N GLU A 62 -1.05 -13.50 -0.35
CA GLU A 62 -2.30 -12.73 -0.43
C GLU A 62 -2.50 -11.91 0.83
N ARG A 63 -2.29 -12.51 2.00
CA ARG A 63 -2.40 -11.82 3.29
C ARG A 63 -1.37 -10.69 3.43
N ASN A 64 -0.12 -10.92 3.02
CA ASN A 64 0.93 -9.88 2.99
C ASN A 64 0.59 -8.76 1.99
N SER A 65 -0.04 -9.08 0.86
CA SER A 65 -0.51 -8.08 -0.10
C SER A 65 -1.62 -7.22 0.49
N ALA A 66 -2.53 -7.82 1.26
CA ALA A 66 -3.56 -7.10 2.00
C ALA A 66 -2.97 -6.16 3.07
N VAL A 67 -1.98 -6.63 3.85
CA VAL A 67 -1.23 -5.80 4.82
C VAL A 67 -0.60 -4.60 4.12
N TRP A 68 0.12 -4.83 3.02
CA TRP A 68 0.76 -3.77 2.25
C TRP A 68 -0.27 -2.75 1.73
N ALA A 69 -1.37 -3.22 1.13
CA ALA A 69 -2.41 -2.36 0.57
C ALA A 69 -3.10 -1.51 1.65
N MET A 70 -3.43 -2.11 2.81
CA MET A 70 -3.96 -1.37 3.97
C MET A 70 -2.98 -0.29 4.45
N GLY A 71 -1.67 -0.60 4.49
CA GLY A 71 -0.63 0.39 4.77
C GLY A 71 -0.61 1.53 3.75
N GLN A 72 -0.71 1.21 2.45
CA GLN A 72 -0.76 2.23 1.40
C GLN A 72 -2.01 3.11 1.50
N LEU A 73 -3.15 2.56 1.88
CA LEU A 73 -4.40 3.29 2.11
C LEU A 73 -4.33 4.20 3.34
N GLY A 74 -3.63 3.75 4.39
CA GLY A 74 -3.43 4.53 5.61
C GLY A 74 -4.71 4.84 6.38
N ASP A 75 -5.76 4.03 6.20
CA ASP A 75 -7.02 4.17 6.91
C ASP A 75 -6.88 3.63 8.35
N ARG A 76 -7.27 4.45 9.33
CA ARG A 76 -7.25 4.09 10.75
C ARG A 76 -8.08 2.86 11.09
N LYS A 77 -9.11 2.53 10.30
CA LYS A 77 -9.93 1.31 10.48
C LYS A 77 -9.10 0.02 10.47
N ALA A 78 -7.98 0.00 9.74
CA ALA A 78 -7.09 -1.17 9.67
C ALA A 78 -6.21 -1.36 10.92
N LEU A 79 -6.09 -0.33 11.78
CA LEU A 79 -5.02 -0.27 12.77
C LEU A 79 -5.09 -1.38 13.84
N SER A 80 -6.28 -1.69 14.36
CA SER A 80 -6.46 -2.76 15.35
C SER A 80 -6.11 -4.12 14.77
N TYR A 81 -6.55 -4.39 13.53
CA TYR A 81 -6.30 -5.65 12.84
C TYR A 81 -4.82 -5.83 12.49
N LEU A 82 -4.15 -4.79 12.00
CA LEU A 82 -2.70 -4.86 11.74
C LEU A 82 -1.91 -5.12 13.04
N ARG A 83 -2.30 -4.48 14.15
CA ARG A 83 -1.65 -4.69 15.46
C ARG A 83 -1.83 -6.10 16.00
N GLN A 84 -2.97 -6.74 15.74
CA GLN A 84 -3.23 -8.11 16.17
C GLN A 84 -2.17 -9.10 15.68
N TYR A 85 -1.63 -8.89 14.46
CA TYR A 85 -0.63 -9.78 13.84
C TYR A 85 0.82 -9.32 14.05
N TYR A 86 1.03 -8.16 14.68
CA TYR A 86 2.36 -7.59 14.87
C TYR A 86 2.96 -8.03 16.22
N SER A 87 3.99 -8.84 16.15
CA SER A 87 4.72 -9.36 17.32
C SER A 87 5.78 -8.39 17.88
N GLY A 88 6.16 -7.36 17.11
CA GLY A 88 7.30 -6.51 17.44
C GLY A 88 8.67 -7.10 17.08
N ASN A 89 8.76 -8.40 16.81
CA ASN A 89 10.00 -9.07 16.45
C ASN A 89 10.16 -9.14 14.94
N ILE A 90 11.10 -8.38 14.38
CA ILE A 90 11.40 -8.36 12.95
C ILE A 90 12.68 -9.17 12.71
N PRO A 91 12.61 -10.38 12.13
CA PRO A 91 13.79 -11.18 11.87
C PRO A 91 14.64 -10.55 10.75
N LYS A 92 15.92 -10.92 10.68
CA LYS A 92 16.85 -10.41 9.66
C LYS A 92 16.41 -10.73 8.22
N ARG A 93 15.64 -11.81 8.03
CA ARG A 93 15.05 -12.23 6.75
C ARG A 93 13.66 -12.77 6.99
N GLU A 94 12.73 -12.40 6.11
CA GLU A 94 11.35 -12.86 6.12
C GLU A 94 11.07 -13.62 4.82
N SER A 95 10.29 -14.69 4.94
CA SER A 95 9.82 -15.47 3.79
C SER A 95 8.37 -15.10 3.52
N LEU A 96 8.07 -14.65 2.30
CA LEU A 96 6.73 -14.25 1.89
C LEU A 96 5.71 -15.41 1.94
N ASP A 97 6.20 -16.65 1.93
CA ASP A 97 5.39 -17.88 1.92
C ASP A 97 5.22 -18.56 3.28
N LYS A 98 5.94 -18.10 4.32
CA LYS A 98 5.99 -18.83 5.61
C LYS A 98 5.38 -18.05 6.77
N GLY A 99 5.00 -16.80 6.55
CA GLY A 99 4.47 -15.95 7.60
C GLY A 99 4.09 -14.56 7.09
N LEU A 100 3.39 -13.83 7.95
CA LEU A 100 3.16 -12.41 7.75
C LEU A 100 4.46 -11.63 8.01
N SER A 101 4.82 -10.75 7.08
CA SER A 101 5.97 -9.87 7.20
C SER A 101 5.74 -8.89 8.35
N GLN A 102 6.57 -9.02 9.39
CA GLN A 102 6.58 -8.14 10.55
C GLN A 102 7.11 -6.75 10.16
N TYR A 103 8.01 -6.68 9.18
CA TYR A 103 8.44 -5.42 8.59
C TYR A 103 7.27 -4.67 7.91
N GLU A 104 6.52 -5.34 7.02
CA GLU A 104 5.39 -4.69 6.34
C GLU A 104 4.25 -4.38 7.31
N LEU A 105 4.00 -5.22 8.33
CA LEU A 105 3.06 -4.90 9.42
C LEU A 105 3.49 -3.63 10.17
N LYS A 106 4.75 -3.51 10.59
CA LYS A 106 5.27 -2.30 11.24
C LYS A 106 5.05 -1.05 10.37
N LYS A 107 5.37 -1.15 9.09
CA LYS A 107 5.20 -0.06 8.12
C LYS A 107 3.73 0.29 7.92
N ALA A 108 2.86 -0.70 7.76
CA ALA A 108 1.42 -0.50 7.59
C ALA A 108 0.79 0.13 8.83
N ILE A 109 1.17 -0.31 10.04
CA ILE A 109 0.76 0.29 11.31
C ILE A 109 1.19 1.75 11.36
N ASN A 110 2.44 2.06 11.02
CA ASN A 110 2.92 3.45 11.00
C ASN A 110 2.05 4.33 10.08
N LEU A 111 1.82 3.88 8.84
CA LEU A 111 1.03 4.63 7.87
C LEU A 111 -0.44 4.79 8.30
N ALA A 112 -1.08 3.72 8.78
CA ALA A 112 -2.45 3.76 9.30
C ALA A 112 -2.59 4.58 10.59
N SER A 113 -1.50 4.78 11.33
CA SER A 113 -1.48 5.60 12.54
C SER A 113 -1.26 7.10 12.29
N GLY A 114 -1.15 7.52 11.03
CA GLY A 114 -0.92 8.92 10.64
C GLY A 114 0.46 9.19 10.03
N GLY A 115 1.26 8.15 9.79
CA GLY A 115 2.53 8.26 9.08
C GLY A 115 2.37 8.78 7.65
N ILE A 116 3.39 9.48 7.15
CA ILE A 116 3.34 10.11 5.83
C ILE A 116 3.61 9.07 4.74
N ASN A 117 2.67 8.95 3.80
CA ASN A 117 2.87 8.27 2.52
C ASN A 117 2.97 9.30 1.39
N ILE A 118 4.18 9.72 1.04
CA ILE A 118 4.41 10.76 0.03
C ILE A 118 3.93 10.36 -1.37
N THR A 119 3.94 9.08 -1.73
CA THR A 119 3.51 8.65 -3.06
C THR A 119 1.99 8.72 -3.20
N SER A 120 1.28 8.69 -2.08
CA SER A 120 -0.18 8.70 -2.05
C SER A 120 -0.82 9.96 -2.60
N ILE A 121 -0.10 11.09 -2.59
CA ILE A 121 -0.57 12.36 -3.17
C ILE A 121 -0.88 12.24 -4.67
N PHE A 122 -0.17 11.36 -5.38
CA PHE A 122 -0.32 11.19 -6.83
C PHE A 122 -1.51 10.30 -7.24
N TRP A 123 -2.06 9.50 -6.31
CA TRP A 123 -3.08 8.49 -6.65
C TRP A 123 -4.31 8.46 -5.73
N ARG A 124 -4.27 8.95 -4.49
CA ARG A 124 -5.44 8.98 -3.59
C ARG A 124 -6.52 9.97 -4.05
N ASN A 125 -6.12 11.11 -4.59
CA ASN A 125 -7.05 12.14 -5.10
C ASN A 125 -7.42 11.93 -6.58
N SER A 126 -6.64 11.12 -7.30
CA SER A 126 -6.79 10.88 -8.74
C SER A 126 -7.81 9.79 -8.99
N PHE A 127 -9.12 10.09 -8.93
CA PHE A 127 -10.29 9.36 -9.50
C PHE A 127 -10.45 7.82 -9.28
N PHE A 128 -9.43 7.10 -8.79
CA PHE A 128 -9.31 5.65 -8.88
C PHE A 128 -10.06 4.91 -7.76
N LEU A 129 -10.21 5.53 -6.58
CA LEU A 129 -10.96 4.98 -5.43
C LEU A 129 -12.43 5.46 -5.39
N LYS A 130 -12.77 6.55 -6.10
CA LYS A 130 -14.14 7.11 -6.10
C LYS A 130 -15.14 6.25 -6.90
N THR A 131 -14.66 5.24 -7.63
CA THR A 131 -15.48 4.35 -8.47
C THR A 131 -15.81 3.00 -7.84
N THR A 132 -15.25 2.68 -6.67
CA THR A 132 -15.54 1.44 -5.93
C THR A 132 -16.59 1.62 -4.83
N GLU A 133 -17.08 2.85 -4.63
CA GLU A 133 -18.15 3.20 -3.68
C GLU A 133 -19.53 3.41 -4.35
N ARG A 134 -19.77 2.80 -5.52
CA ARG A 134 -21.10 2.75 -6.12
C ARG A 134 -21.52 1.33 -6.43
#